data_AF-A0A134BNK6-F1
#
_entry.id   AF-A0A134BNK6-F1
#
_cell.length_a   1.000
_cell.length_b   1.000
_cell.length_c   1.000
_cell.angle_alpha   90.00
_cell.angle_beta   90.00
_cell.angle_gamma   90.00
#
_symmetry.space_group_name_H-M   'P 1'
#
loop_
_entity.id
_entity.type
_entity.pdbx_description
1 polymer ?
#
loop_
_entity_poly.entity_id
_entity_poly.type
_entity_poly.pdbx_seq_one_letter_code
_entity_poly.pdbx_strand_id
1 'polypeptide(L)' 'MEKLKGFFAKDKFAALVGAELLELKEGYARVRMKVTPNHLNAGGVCQGGICRG' A
#
# COMPACT_ATOMS: atom_id res chain seq x y z
N MET A 1 5.67 -17.70 -4.22
CA MET A 1 4.67 -16.66 -4.58
C MET A 1 3.45 -16.62 -3.66
N GLU A 2 2.77 -17.74 -3.39
CA GLU A 2 1.60 -17.76 -2.49
C GLU A 2 1.90 -17.28 -1.07
N LYS A 3 3.02 -17.69 -0.50
CA LYS A 3 3.46 -17.25 0.84
C LYS A 3 3.62 -15.73 0.96
N LEU A 4 4.09 -15.08 -0.12
CA LEU A 4 4.34 -13.64 -0.15
C LEU A 4 3.03 -12.86 -0.34
N LYS A 5 2.09 -13.38 -1.15
CA LYS A 5 0.71 -12.87 -1.22
C LYS A 5 0.00 -12.99 0.14
N GLY A 6 0.16 -14.12 0.83
CA GLY A 6 -0.40 -14.34 2.16
C GLY A 6 0.25 -13.47 3.25
N PHE A 7 1.52 -13.12 3.10
CA PHE A 7 2.19 -12.14 3.97
C PHE A 7 1.59 -10.74 3.77
N PHE A 8 1.47 -10.29 2.51
CA PHE A 8 0.86 -9.00 2.18
C PHE A 8 -0.60 -8.90 2.65
N ALA A 9 -1.38 -9.97 2.52
CA ALA A 9 -2.77 -10.01 2.99
C ALA A 9 -2.92 -9.86 4.52
N LYS A 10 -1.85 -10.10 5.29
CA LYS A 10 -1.83 -9.95 6.76
C LYS A 10 -1.18 -8.66 7.20
N ASP A 11 -0.68 -7.85 6.27
CA ASP A 11 -0.07 -6.56 6.58
C ASP A 11 -1.16 -5.56 7.00
N LYS A 12 -1.12 -5.18 8.28
CA LYS A 12 -2.10 -4.26 8.87
C LYS A 12 -2.02 -2.86 8.28
N PHE A 13 -0.83 -2.42 7.88
CA PHE A 13 -0.66 -1.10 7.29
C PHE A 13 -1.21 -1.07 5.87
N ALA A 14 -0.87 -2.07 5.05
CA ALA A 14 -1.42 -2.23 3.71
C ALA A 14 -2.97 -2.29 3.75
N ALA A 15 -3.54 -3.01 4.71
CA ALA A 15 -4.97 -3.07 4.93
C ALA A 15 -5.55 -1.70 5.37
N LEU A 16 -4.89 -1.01 6.30
CA LEU A 16 -5.32 0.30 6.83
C LEU A 16 -5.40 1.37 5.74
N VAL A 17 -4.39 1.41 4.87
CA VAL A 17 -4.33 2.42 3.80
C VAL A 17 -5.11 2.01 2.55
N GLY A 18 -5.59 0.76 2.49
CA GLY A 18 -6.31 0.22 1.34
C GLY A 18 -5.40 -0.06 0.14
N ALA A 19 -4.20 -0.59 0.39
CA ALA A 19 -3.27 -1.00 -0.64
C ALA A 19 -3.63 -2.38 -1.21
N GLU A 20 -3.63 -2.48 -2.54
CA GLU A 20 -3.99 -3.67 -3.31
C GLU A 20 -2.79 -4.13 -4.13
N LEU A 21 -2.42 -5.40 -4.02
CA LEU A 21 -1.36 -6.00 -4.82
C LEU A 21 -1.86 -6.28 -6.24
N LEU A 22 -1.31 -5.58 -7.23
CA LEU A 22 -1.65 -5.74 -8.64
C LEU A 22 -0.77 -6.79 -9.33
N GLU A 23 0.51 -6.83 -8.98
CA GLU A 23 1.48 -7.70 -9.63
C GLU A 23 2.61 -8.07 -8.67
N LEU A 24 3.07 -9.31 -8.78
CA LEU A 24 4.16 -9.82 -7.97
C LEU A 24 5.04 -10.70 -8.85
N LYS A 25 6.32 -10.34 -8.93
CA LYS A 25 7.41 -11.05 -9.61
C LYS A 25 8.61 -11.12 -8.66
N GLU A 26 9.60 -11.94 -8.98
CA GLU A 26 10.82 -11.98 -8.19
C GLU A 26 11.51 -10.61 -8.23
N GLY A 27 11.81 -10.03 -7.07
CA GLY A 27 12.37 -8.68 -6.94
C GLY A 27 11.44 -7.53 -7.30
N TYR A 28 10.16 -7.77 -7.62
CA TYR A 28 9.23 -6.74 -8.07
C TYR A 28 7.82 -6.93 -7.52
N ALA A 29 7.24 -5.84 -7.00
CA ALA A 29 5.83 -5.78 -6.65
C ALA A 29 5.23 -4.47 -7.16
N ARG A 30 4.01 -4.55 -7.68
CA ARG A 30 3.21 -3.36 -8.02
C ARG A 30 1.95 -3.36 -7.18
N VAL A 31 1.74 -2.27 -6.45
CA VAL A 31 0.57 -2.05 -5.60
C VAL A 31 -0.16 -0.79 -6.04
N ARG A 32 -1.46 -0.72 -5.73
CA ARG A 32 -2.30 0.47 -5.92
C ARG A 32 -3.01 0.81 -4.63
N MET A 33 -3.26 2.08 -4.40
CA MET A 33 -4.06 2.56 -3.28
C MET A 33 -4.90 3.75 -3.74
N LYS A 34 -6.12 3.88 -3.20
CA LYS A 34 -6.93 5.09 -3.39
C LYS A 34 -6.54 6.13 -2.35
N VAL A 35 -6.19 7.34 -2.79
CA VAL A 35 -5.98 8.47 -1.86
C VAL A 35 -7.34 8.92 -1.31
N THR A 36 -7.46 8.99 0.01
CA THR A 36 -8.65 9.45 0.71
C THR A 36 -8.31 10.65 1.59
N PRO A 37 -9.30 11.41 2.09
CA PRO A 37 -9.04 12.51 3.02
C PRO A 37 -8.23 12.10 4.26
N ASN A 38 -8.39 10.86 4.74
CA ASN A 38 -7.62 10.30 5.86
C ASN A 38 -6.13 10.10 5.55
N HIS A 39 -5.73 10.22 4.28
CA HIS A 39 -4.35 10.10 3.83
C HIS A 39 -3.67 11.47 3.62
N LEU A 40 -4.40 12.58 3.83
CA LEU A 40 -3.88 13.92 3.58
C LEU A 40 -3.14 14.47 4.80
N ASN A 41 -2.06 15.20 4.56
CA ASN A 41 -1.38 15.98 5.59
C ASN A 41 -2.05 17.35 5.78
N ALA A 42 -1.51 18.20 6.67
CA ALA A 42 -2.03 19.55 6.93
C ALA A 42 -2.04 20.47 5.69
N GLY A 43 -1.25 20.15 4.65
CA GLY A 43 -1.24 20.85 3.36
C GLY A 43 -2.21 20.29 2.33
N GLY A 44 -3.06 19.31 2.68
CA GLY A 44 -4.09 18.76 1.79
C GLY A 44 -3.55 17.83 0.69
N VAL A 45 -2.29 17.39 0.78
CA VAL A 45 -1.69 16.42 -0.15
C VAL A 45 -1.44 15.09 0.54
N CYS A 46 -1.31 14.01 -0.23
CA CYS A 46 -1.02 12.69 0.33
C CYS A 46 0.22 12.73 1.23
N GLN A 47 0.09 12.23 2.45
CA GLN A 47 1.16 12.26 3.44
C GLN A 47 2.35 11.43 2.93
N GLY A 48 3.55 12.04 2.95
CA GLY A 48 4.75 11.39 2.41
C GLY A 48 5.08 10.04 3.05
N GLY A 49 4.70 9.84 4.32
CA GLY A 49 4.86 8.56 5.01
C GLY A 49 3.97 7.42 4.46
N ILE A 50 2.89 7.75 3.75
CA ILE A 50 2.00 6.77 3.11
C ILE A 50 2.57 6.34 1.75
N CYS A 51 3.20 7.26 1.02
CA CYS A 51 3.74 7.00 -0.31
C CYS A 51 5.18 6.48 -0.32
N ARG A 52 5.87 6.42 0.83
CA ARG A 52 7.24 5.90 0.89
C ARG A 52 7.21 4.37 0.77
N GLY A 53 7.76 3.89 -0.34
CA GLY A 53 8.05 2.48 -0.64
C GLY A 53 9.29 2.39 -1.51
#